data_AF-A0A1W6MUX0-F1
#
_entry.id   AF-A0A1W6MUX0-F1
#
_cell.length_a   1.000
_cell.length_b   1.000
_cell.length_c   1.000
_cell.angle_alpha   90.00
_cell.angle_beta   90.00
_cell.angle_gamma   90.00
#
_symmetry.space_group_name_H-M   'P 1'
#
loop_
_entity.id
_entity.type
_entity.pdbx_description
1 polymer ?
#
loop_
_entity_poly.entity_id
_entity_poly.type
_entity_poly.pdbx_seq_one_letter_code
_entity_poly.pdbx_strand_id
1 'polypeptide(L)'
;MGGQNSGKPETPRGEVEILPPEGNSGPWGDAVYTTKRFGTVKIVRLGPVGSALLGLGLLGMVTFGFLFLGGLMLLLLPIAGVLTFGAMLSGLLGNPFRRLR
;
A
#
# COMPACT_ATOMS: atom_id res chain seq x y z
N MET A 1 35.22 2.61 67.69
CA MET A 1 35.78 3.31 66.52
C MET A 1 35.39 2.50 65.28
N GLY A 2 34.60 3.10 64.38
CA GLY A 2 33.90 2.40 63.30
C GLY A 2 34.81 2.01 62.13
N GLY A 3 34.68 0.75 61.67
CA GLY A 3 35.34 0.22 60.49
C GLY A 3 34.68 0.76 59.22
N GLN A 4 35.51 1.35 58.35
CA GLN A 4 35.10 2.07 57.15
C GLN A 4 34.64 1.10 56.05
N ASN A 5 33.55 1.46 55.37
CA ASN A 5 33.02 0.81 54.18
C ASN A 5 34.12 0.48 53.17
N SER A 6 34.23 -0.80 52.81
CA SER A 6 35.09 -1.31 51.74
C SER A 6 34.50 -0.98 50.37
N GLY A 7 34.62 0.28 49.95
CA GLY A 7 34.32 0.73 48.59
C GLY A 7 35.54 0.54 47.70
N LYS A 8 35.68 -0.63 47.08
CA LYS A 8 36.63 -0.80 45.98
C LYS A 8 35.90 -0.39 44.69
N PRO A 9 36.33 0.64 43.96
CA PRO A 9 35.74 0.97 42.67
C PRO A 9 36.03 -0.18 41.71
N GLU A 10 34.98 -0.77 41.13
CA GLU A 10 35.12 -1.76 40.09
C GLU A 10 35.71 -1.08 38.85
N THR A 11 36.86 -1.57 38.38
CA THR A 11 37.47 -1.09 37.14
C THR A 11 36.65 -1.57 35.95
N PRO A 12 36.15 -0.66 35.07
CA PRO A 12 35.33 -1.05 33.93
C PRO A 12 36.13 -1.92 32.95
N ARG A 13 35.68 -3.16 32.73
CA ARG A 13 36.34 -4.16 31.87
C ARG A 13 35.94 -4.07 30.39
N GLY A 14 35.86 -2.86 29.86
CA GLY A 14 35.54 -2.70 28.44
C GLY A 14 35.90 -1.31 27.98
N GLU A 15 36.73 -1.24 26.95
CA GLU A 15 36.77 -0.07 26.09
C GLU A 15 35.36 0.09 25.53
N VAL A 16 34.63 1.09 26.03
CA VAL A 16 33.34 1.48 25.44
C VAL A 16 33.69 2.14 24.11
N GLU A 17 33.68 1.34 23.05
CA GLU A 17 33.75 1.88 21.69
C GLU A 17 32.44 2.65 21.44
N ILE A 18 32.53 3.98 21.59
CA ILE A 18 31.42 4.88 21.29
C ILE A 18 31.28 4.90 19.78
N LEU A 19 30.33 4.15 19.25
CA LEU A 19 29.91 4.26 17.86
C LEU A 19 29.50 5.73 17.62
N PRO A 20 30.08 6.42 16.62
CA PRO A 20 29.68 7.78 16.31
C PRO A 20 28.17 7.76 15.99
N PRO A 21 27.37 8.68 16.56
CA PRO A 21 26.00 8.84 16.09
C PRO A 21 26.11 9.12 14.60
N GLU A 22 25.51 8.27 13.77
CA GLU A 22 25.56 8.41 12.32
C GLU A 22 25.06 9.80 11.96
N GLY A 23 26.02 10.69 11.75
CA GLY A 23 25.80 12.05 11.32
C GLY A 23 25.37 11.97 9.88
N ASN A 24 24.07 11.88 9.66
CA ASN A 24 23.51 12.20 8.36
C ASN A 24 22.24 13.02 8.51
N SER A 25 22.41 14.21 9.08
CA SER A 25 21.51 15.35 8.87
C SER A 25 21.64 15.86 7.44
N GLY A 26 21.31 15.02 6.47
CA GLY A 26 21.02 15.43 5.11
C GLY A 26 19.52 15.77 5.02
N PRO A 27 19.11 16.89 4.40
CA PRO A 27 17.70 17.30 4.38
C PRO A 27 16.79 16.38 3.55
N TRP A 28 17.35 15.34 2.89
CA TRP A 28 16.69 14.54 1.88
C TRP A 28 16.84 13.04 2.21
N GLY A 29 15.75 12.41 2.66
CA GLY A 29 15.59 10.95 2.65
C GLY A 29 16.17 10.22 3.86
N ASP A 30 15.45 10.29 4.97
CA ASP A 30 15.74 9.55 6.20
C ASP A 30 15.42 8.05 5.98
N ALA A 31 16.43 7.27 5.59
CA ALA A 31 16.30 5.83 5.43
C ALA A 31 16.56 5.15 6.78
N VAL A 32 15.51 4.61 7.40
CA VAL A 32 15.61 3.86 8.65
C VAL A 32 16.00 2.43 8.32
N TYR A 33 17.19 2.02 8.76
CA TYR A 33 17.67 0.65 8.63
C TYR A 33 17.19 -0.16 9.83
N THR A 34 16.31 -1.16 9.60
CA THR A 34 15.97 -2.18 10.61
C THR A 34 16.61 -3.49 10.21
N THR A 35 17.60 -3.93 10.98
CA THR A 35 18.21 -5.26 10.82
C THR A 35 17.36 -6.28 11.58
N LYS A 36 16.44 -6.97 10.89
CA LYS A 36 15.83 -8.20 11.43
C LYS A 36 16.68 -9.39 11.01
N ARG A 37 16.73 -10.43 11.86
CA ARG A 37 17.50 -11.70 11.70
C ARG A 37 17.33 -12.44 10.35
N PHE A 38 16.44 -11.99 9.46
CA PHE A 38 16.10 -12.61 8.18
C PHE A 38 16.34 -11.72 6.95
N GLY A 39 16.91 -10.52 7.11
CA GLY A 39 17.23 -9.63 5.99
C GLY A 39 17.10 -8.15 6.35
N THR A 40 17.93 -7.32 5.73
CA THR A 40 17.92 -5.87 5.91
C THR A 40 16.74 -5.27 5.15
N VAL A 41 15.71 -4.81 5.87
CA VAL A 41 14.60 -4.07 5.26
C VAL A 41 14.96 -2.59 5.33
N LYS A 42 15.26 -1.99 4.17
CA LYS A 42 15.52 -0.56 4.05
C LYS A 42 14.19 0.18 3.93
N ILE A 43 13.79 0.86 4.99
CA ILE A 43 12.58 1.68 4.99
C ILE A 43 13.00 3.10 4.63
N VAL A 44 12.73 3.51 3.38
CA VAL A 44 13.04 4.87 2.92
C VAL A 44 11.84 5.75 3.22
N ARG A 45 11.97 6.76 4.10
CA ARG A 45 10.93 7.79 4.21
C ARG A 45 10.94 8.64 2.95
N LEU A 46 9.85 8.57 2.18
CA LEU A 46 9.64 9.47 1.07
C LEU A 46 9.47 10.89 1.61
N GLY A 47 10.29 11.82 1.12
CA GLY A 47 10.14 13.23 1.41
C GLY A 47 8.83 13.80 0.83
N PRO A 48 8.46 15.05 1.17
CA PRO A 48 7.18 15.66 0.79
C PRO A 48 6.89 15.64 -0.72
N VAL A 49 7.93 15.82 -1.55
CA VAL A 49 7.80 15.77 -3.02
C VAL A 49 7.57 14.34 -3.51
N GLY A 50 8.28 13.37 -2.93
CA GLY A 50 8.13 11.96 -3.29
C GLY A 50 6.75 11.41 -2.92
N SER A 51 6.23 11.79 -1.74
CA SER A 51 4.87 11.42 -1.33
C SER A 51 3.80 12.10 -2.19
N ALA A 52 3.99 13.37 -2.58
CA ALA A 52 3.09 14.07 -3.49
C ALA A 52 3.03 13.41 -4.89
N LEU A 53 4.20 13.03 -5.45
CA LEU A 53 4.29 12.33 -6.73
C LEU A 53 3.62 10.94 -6.67
N LEU A 54 3.84 10.18 -5.59
CA LEU A 54 3.16 8.91 -5.37
C LEU A 54 1.64 9.09 -5.26
N GLY A 55 1.20 10.11 -4.52
CA GLY A 55 -0.21 10.45 -4.39
C GLY A 55 -0.84 10.80 -5.73
N LEU A 56 -0.16 11.61 -6.55
CA LEU A 56 -0.61 11.95 -7.90
C LEU A 56 -0.72 10.71 -8.80
N GLY A 57 0.27 9.81 -8.73
CA GLY A 57 0.27 8.55 -9.47
C GLY A 57 -0.89 7.64 -9.06
N LEU A 58 -1.13 7.48 -7.76
CA LEU A 58 -2.26 6.72 -7.23
C LEU A 58 -3.59 7.34 -7.64
N LEU A 59 -3.71 8.66 -7.54
CA LEU A 59 -4.92 9.38 -7.96
C LEU A 59 -5.18 9.15 -9.45
N GLY A 60 -4.16 9.31 -10.30
CA GLY A 60 -4.26 9.03 -11.72
C GLY A 60 -4.71 7.59 -12.00
N MET A 61 -4.07 6.61 -11.36
CA MET A 61 -4.43 5.19 -11.50
C MET A 61 -5.89 4.92 -11.12
N VAL A 62 -6.36 5.49 -10.01
CA VAL A 62 -7.75 5.36 -9.58
C VAL A 62 -8.70 6.05 -10.57
N THR A 63 -8.39 7.27 -10.99
CA THR A 63 -9.21 8.01 -11.97
C THR A 63 -9.31 7.26 -13.29
N PHE A 64 -8.20 6.77 -13.85
CA PHE A 64 -8.23 5.97 -15.08
C PHE A 64 -9.00 4.67 -14.90
N GLY A 65 -8.84 3.99 -13.75
CA GLY A 65 -9.62 2.80 -13.42
C GLY A 65 -11.13 3.09 -13.41
N PHE A 66 -11.55 4.17 -12.76
CA PHE A 66 -12.95 4.60 -12.72
C PHE A 66 -13.49 5.00 -14.10
N LEU A 67 -12.72 5.76 -14.88
CA LEU A 67 -13.12 6.13 -16.24
C LEU A 67 -13.27 4.90 -17.14
N PHE A 68 -12.36 3.93 -17.02
CA PHE A 68 -12.41 2.70 -17.80
C PHE A 68 -13.59 1.82 -17.41
N LEU A 69 -13.76 1.52 -16.11
CA LEU A 69 -14.90 0.73 -15.62
C LEU A 69 -16.22 1.45 -15.90
N GLY A 70 -16.27 2.75 -15.64
CA GLY A 70 -17.44 3.58 -15.89
C GLY A 70 -17.81 3.60 -17.36
N GLY A 71 -16.85 3.85 -18.25
CA GLY A 71 -17.05 3.84 -19.70
C GLY A 71 -17.47 2.46 -20.22
N LEU A 72 -16.84 1.39 -19.72
CA LEU A 72 -17.21 0.03 -20.05
C LEU A 72 -18.65 -0.27 -19.64
N MET A 73 -19.05 0.08 -18.41
CA MET A 73 -20.42 -0.08 -17.94
C MET A 73 -21.39 0.76 -18.76
N LEU A 74 -21.04 2.01 -19.09
CA LEU A 74 -21.87 2.90 -19.89
C LEU A 74 -22.14 2.34 -21.29
N LEU A 75 -21.18 1.61 -21.86
CA LEU A 75 -21.31 0.93 -23.15
C LEU A 75 -22.03 -0.43 -23.01
N LEU A 76 -21.77 -1.17 -21.93
CA LEU A 76 -22.38 -2.48 -21.70
C LEU A 76 -23.87 -2.36 -21.36
N LEU A 77 -24.28 -1.30 -20.66
CA LEU A 77 -25.66 -1.09 -20.23
C LEU A 77 -26.66 -1.04 -21.41
N PRO A 78 -26.46 -0.23 -22.47
CA PRO A 78 -27.36 -0.22 -23.61
C PRO A 78 -27.29 -1.52 -24.41
N ILE A 79 -26.11 -2.13 -24.56
CA ILE A 79 -25.97 -3.43 -25.26
C ILE A 79 -26.78 -4.51 -24.53
N ALA A 80 -26.57 -4.63 -23.22
CA ALA A 80 -27.33 -5.53 -22.37
C ALA A 80 -28.82 -5.21 -22.47
N GLY A 81 -29.22 -3.95 -22.33
CA GLY A 81 -30.62 -3.52 -22.43
C GLY A 81 -31.29 -3.94 -23.73
N VAL A 82 -30.63 -3.74 -24.88
CA VAL A 82 -31.15 -4.16 -26.19
C VAL A 82 -31.26 -5.69 -26.27
N LEU A 83 -30.25 -6.42 -25.78
CA LEU A 83 -30.26 -7.89 -25.73
C LEU A 83 -31.39 -8.42 -24.86
N THR A 84 -31.56 -7.90 -23.64
CA THR A 84 -32.64 -8.33 -22.72
C THR A 84 -34.00 -7.98 -23.30
N PHE A 85 -34.15 -6.79 -23.89
CA PHE A 85 -35.41 -6.37 -24.51
C PHE A 85 -35.76 -7.24 -25.72
N GLY A 86 -34.79 -7.52 -26.60
CA GLY A 86 -34.96 -8.42 -27.73
C GLY A 86 -35.30 -9.85 -27.29
N ALA A 87 -34.62 -10.37 -26.27
CA ALA A 87 -34.91 -11.68 -25.70
C ALA A 87 -36.32 -11.75 -25.08
N MET A 88 -36.75 -10.69 -24.39
CA MET A 88 -38.08 -10.61 -23.77
C MET A 88 -39.18 -10.56 -24.84
N LEU A 89 -39.01 -9.76 -25.90
CA LEU A 89 -39.94 -9.73 -27.04
C LEU A 89 -39.97 -11.07 -27.77
N SER A 90 -38.81 -11.70 -27.99
CA SER A 90 -38.73 -13.02 -28.61
C SER A 90 -39.39 -14.10 -27.76
N GLY A 91 -39.30 -14.05 -26.44
CA GLY A 91 -39.99 -14.99 -25.55
C GLY A 91 -41.50 -14.77 -25.51
N LEU A 92 -41.95 -13.52 -25.67
CA LEU A 92 -43.37 -13.17 -25.65
C LEU A 92 -44.07 -13.52 -26.97
N LEU A 93 -43.44 -13.21 -28.11
CA LEU A 93 -43.98 -13.51 -29.45
C LEU A 93 -43.66 -14.95 -29.89
N GLY A 94 -42.48 -15.46 -29.55
CA GLY A 94 -41.95 -16.75 -29.97
C GLY A 94 -42.40 -17.91 -29.10
N ASN A 95 -43.62 -17.88 -28.55
CA ASN A 95 -44.19 -19.02 -27.84
C ASN A 95 -45.21 -19.84 -28.66
N PRO A 96 -44.84 -20.45 -29.82
CA PRO A 96 -45.67 -21.46 -30.46
C PRO A 96 -45.56 -22.84 -29.77
N PHE A 97 -44.59 -23.07 -28.88
CA PHE A 97 -44.30 -24.40 -28.31
C PHE A 97 -45.00 -24.73 -26.98
N ARG A 98 -45.69 -23.76 -26.33
CA ARG A 98 -46.47 -24.04 -25.10
C ARG A 98 -47.88 -24.59 -25.37
N ARG A 99 -48.24 -24.83 -26.64
CA ARG A 99 -49.56 -25.37 -27.02
C ARG A 99 -49.59 -26.89 -27.23
N LEU A 100 -48.49 -27.59 -26.98
CA LEU A 100 -48.40 -29.05 -27.08
C LEU A 100 -47.97 -29.66 -25.74
N ARG A 101 -48.78 -29.49 -24.69
CA ARG A 101 -48.78 -30.39 -23.52
C ARG A 101 -50.11 -30.37 -22.81
#